data_AF-A0A6M3ZSU8-F1
#
_entry.id   AF-A0A6M3ZSU8-F1
#
_cell.length_a   1.000
_cell.length_b   1.000
_cell.length_c   1.000
_cell.angle_alpha   90.00
_cell.angle_beta   90.00
_cell.angle_gamma   90.00
#
_symmetry.space_group_name_H-M   'P 1'
#
loop_
_entity.id
_entity.type
_entity.pdbx_description
1 polymer ?
#
loop_
_entity_poly.entity_id
_entity_poly.type
_entity_poly.pdbx_seq_one_letter_code
_entity_poly.pdbx_strand_id
1 'polypeptide(L)'
;MCTHLLKIAGSSSYYFRRKIPEDLIAHYKKKEIKKSLRTSDRREAERLARIEGSKLDEEFASLRKPQKSEIQIDASPCPPDLEALRGTIKTHEDWERAQSVVNRYIGAKYRTSEKNVTTLSRQALETWRMRRDLVAGTPFYESFISHMRSVMETNQEILDAGNPDLYWGVSEFLCKRDFV
;
A
#
# COMPACT_ATOMS: atom_id res chain seq x y z
N MET A 1 36.43 -2.60 -15.80
CA MET A 1 36.09 -2.02 -17.13
C MET A 1 34.60 -1.71 -17.13
N CYS A 2 34.19 -0.44 -17.18
CA CYS A 2 32.77 -0.08 -17.27
C CYS A 2 32.34 -0.03 -18.74
N THR A 3 31.52 -0.99 -19.19
CA THR A 3 31.11 -1.17 -20.60
C THR A 3 30.09 -0.13 -21.09
N HIS A 4 29.54 0.68 -20.18
CA HIS A 4 28.40 1.58 -20.44
C HIS A 4 28.79 3.07 -20.56
N LEU A 5 30.08 3.35 -20.72
CA LEU A 5 30.63 4.70 -20.74
C LEU A 5 30.92 5.16 -22.18
N LEU A 6 30.39 6.32 -22.57
CA LEU A 6 30.60 6.94 -23.86
C LEU A 6 31.27 8.30 -23.69
N LYS A 7 32.23 8.61 -24.56
CA LYS A 7 32.80 9.96 -24.70
C LYS A 7 32.44 10.48 -26.09
N ILE A 8 31.73 11.60 -26.14
CA ILE A 8 31.37 12.24 -27.42
C ILE A 8 32.53 13.16 -27.82
N ALA A 9 33.05 12.99 -29.04
CA ALA A 9 34.07 13.87 -29.60
C ALA A 9 33.52 15.31 -29.67
N GLY A 10 34.18 16.24 -28.98
CA GLY A 10 33.73 17.64 -28.83
C GLY A 10 33.06 17.98 -27.49
N SER A 11 32.79 16.99 -26.63
CA SER A 11 32.28 17.23 -25.27
C SER A 11 33.36 16.99 -24.21
N SER A 12 33.39 17.83 -23.17
CA SER A 12 34.27 17.65 -22.01
C SER A 12 33.75 16.59 -21.03
N SER A 13 32.51 16.13 -21.19
CA SER A 13 31.82 15.26 -20.23
C SER A 13 31.63 13.83 -20.75
N TYR A 14 31.73 12.85 -19.85
CA TYR A 14 31.34 11.48 -20.13
C TYR A 14 29.82 11.29 -20.07
N TYR A 15 29.34 10.34 -20.87
CA TYR A 15 27.94 9.94 -20.95
C TYR A 15 27.80 8.49 -20.53
N PHE A 16 26.70 8.19 -19.85
CA PHE A 16 26.25 6.84 -19.54
C PHE A 16 25.22 6.40 -20.57
N ARG A 17 25.41 5.22 -21.16
CA ARG A 17 24.45 4.61 -22.10
C ARG A 17 24.06 3.22 -21.63
N ARG A 18 22.75 3.00 -21.51
CA ARG A 18 22.17 1.69 -21.19
C ARG A 18 20.99 1.37 -22.10
N LYS A 19 20.90 0.11 -22.55
CA LYS A 19 19.73 -0.41 -23.27
C LYS A 19 18.61 -0.64 -22.26
N ILE A 20 17.39 -0.20 -22.61
CA ILE A 20 16.19 -0.52 -21.83
C ILE A 20 15.74 -1.94 -22.21
N PRO A 21 15.44 -2.83 -21.24
CA PRO A 21 14.93 -4.16 -21.58
C PRO A 21 13.54 -4.07 -22.23
N GLU A 22 13.24 -5.04 -23.11
CA GLU A 22 12.14 -4.94 -24.09
C GLU A 22 10.75 -4.79 -23.48
N ASP A 23 10.57 -5.39 -22.31
CA ASP A 23 9.39 -5.30 -21.46
C ASP A 23 9.08 -3.87 -21.00
N LEU A 24 10.11 -3.03 -20.81
CA LEU A 24 9.97 -1.65 -20.33
C LEU A 24 10.00 -0.61 -21.45
N ILE A 25 10.21 -1.02 -22.71
CA ILE A 25 10.21 -0.10 -23.86
C ILE A 25 8.85 0.58 -24.03
N ALA A 26 7.75 -0.15 -23.78
CA ALA A 26 6.39 0.40 -23.85
C ALA A 26 6.18 1.54 -22.83
N HIS A 27 6.77 1.40 -21.63
CA HIS A 27 6.68 2.40 -20.56
C HIS A 27 7.51 3.65 -20.86
N TYR A 28 8.77 3.48 -21.26
CA TYR A 28 9.70 4.61 -21.50
C TYR A 28 9.60 5.24 -22.89
N LYS A 29 8.93 4.58 -23.85
CA LYS A 29 8.81 4.97 -25.28
C LYS A 29 10.17 5.21 -25.96
N LYS A 30 11.25 4.68 -25.41
CA LYS A 30 12.63 4.82 -25.88
C LYS A 30 13.35 3.48 -25.76
N LYS A 31 14.32 3.24 -26.63
CA LYS A 31 15.11 1.99 -26.66
C LYS A 31 16.37 2.05 -25.79
N GLU A 32 16.86 3.26 -25.52
CA GLU A 32 18.12 3.49 -24.81
C GLU A 32 18.04 4.75 -23.95
N ILE A 33 18.68 4.70 -22.78
CA ILE A 33 18.88 5.85 -21.89
C ILE A 33 20.30 6.37 -22.11
N LYS A 34 20.42 7.65 -22.44
CA LYS A 34 21.68 8.39 -22.53
C LYS A 34 21.65 9.52 -21.50
N LYS A 35 22.54 9.47 -20.51
CA LYS A 35 22.61 10.48 -19.44
C LYS A 35 24.02 11.06 -19.37
N SER A 36 24.15 12.39 -19.32
CA SER A 36 25.46 13.03 -19.10
C SER A 36 25.86 12.87 -17.63
N LEU A 37 27.08 12.38 -17.40
CA LEU A 37 27.69 12.26 -16.08
C LEU A 37 28.36 13.58 -15.63
N ARG A 38 28.38 14.60 -16.50
CA ARG A 38 28.91 15.96 -16.24
C ARG A 38 30.33 15.99 -15.64
N THR A 39 31.13 14.96 -15.92
CA THR A 39 32.52 14.86 -15.45
C THR A 39 33.46 14.56 -16.61
N SER A 40 34.64 15.17 -16.57
CA SER A 40 35.74 14.97 -17.52
C SER A 40 36.78 13.97 -17.01
N ASP A 41 36.73 13.61 -15.72
CA ASP A 41 37.60 12.59 -15.14
C ASP A 41 36.99 11.20 -15.39
N ARG A 42 37.81 10.34 -16.00
CA ARG A 42 37.44 8.96 -16.32
C ARG A 42 37.14 8.15 -15.06
N ARG A 43 37.92 8.31 -13.99
CA ARG A 43 37.76 7.53 -12.75
C ARG A 43 36.44 7.88 -12.07
N GLU A 44 36.15 9.18 -11.98
CA GLU A 44 34.89 9.65 -11.42
C GLU A 44 33.70 9.28 -12.31
N ALA A 45 33.87 9.31 -13.64
CA ALA A 45 32.83 8.85 -14.57
C ALA A 45 32.49 7.36 -14.37
N GLU A 46 33.50 6.50 -14.15
CA GLU A 46 33.28 5.08 -13.88
C GLU A 46 32.53 4.85 -12.56
N ARG A 47 32.80 5.67 -11.53
CA ARG A 47 32.08 5.63 -10.25
C ARG A 47 30.61 6.04 -10.42
N LEU A 48 30.36 7.16 -11.10
CA LEU A 48 29.01 7.66 -11.35
C LEU A 48 28.19 6.72 -12.25
N ALA A 49 28.82 6.11 -13.26
CA ALA A 49 28.17 5.12 -14.12
C ALA A 49 27.65 3.91 -13.34
N ARG A 50 28.37 3.45 -12.31
CA ARG A 50 27.91 2.34 -11.46
C ARG A 50 26.70 2.74 -10.62
N ILE A 51 26.74 3.92 -9.99
CA ILE A 51 25.63 4.44 -9.17
C ILE A 51 24.37 4.60 -10.03
N GLU A 52 24.51 5.19 -11.21
CA GLU A 52 23.38 5.40 -12.13
C GLU A 52 22.84 4.07 -12.68
N GLY A 53 23.73 3.09 -12.90
CA GLY A 53 23.34 1.72 -13.23
C GLY A 53 22.46 1.11 -12.14
N SER A 54 22.92 1.13 -10.89
CA SER A 54 22.15 0.59 -9.76
C SER A 54 20.78 1.25 -9.60
N LYS A 55 20.71 2.58 -9.73
CA LYS A 55 19.43 3.32 -9.67
C LYS A 55 18.44 2.86 -10.73
N LEU A 56 18.91 2.71 -11.98
CA LEU A 56 18.07 2.23 -13.07
C LEU A 56 17.63 0.77 -12.86
N ASP A 57 18.47 -0.07 -12.26
CA ASP A 57 18.08 -1.44 -11.94
C ASP A 57 17.01 -1.52 -10.86
N GLU A 58 17.10 -0.68 -9.83
CA GLU A 58 16.05 -0.53 -8.82
C GLU A 58 14.73 -0.03 -9.41
N GLU A 59 14.80 0.94 -10.33
CA GLU A 59 13.64 1.47 -11.05
C GLU A 59 12.98 0.40 -11.94
N PHE A 60 13.79 -0.35 -12.70
CA PHE A 60 13.30 -1.46 -13.53
C PHE A 60 12.70 -2.60 -12.70
N ALA A 61 13.32 -2.94 -11.56
CA ALA A 61 12.78 -3.94 -10.65
C ALA A 61 11.43 -3.50 -10.05
N SER A 62 11.29 -2.21 -9.73
CA SER A 62 10.05 -1.63 -9.22
C SER A 62 8.92 -1.66 -10.26
N LEU A 63 9.24 -1.40 -11.53
CA LEU A 63 8.29 -1.46 -12.65
C LEU A 63 7.90 -2.89 -13.04
N ARG A 64 8.79 -3.87 -12.82
CA ARG A 64 8.54 -5.29 -13.09
C ARG A 64 7.75 -6.00 -12.01
N LYS A 65 7.72 -5.47 -10.79
CA LYS A 65 6.77 -5.95 -9.79
C LYS A 65 5.39 -5.75 -10.40
N PRO A 66 4.54 -6.80 -10.46
CA PRO A 66 3.18 -6.60 -10.90
C PRO A 66 2.63 -5.48 -10.03
N GLN A 67 2.21 -4.38 -10.65
CA GLN A 67 1.23 -3.50 -10.04
C GLN A 67 0.04 -4.43 -9.80
N LYS A 68 0.01 -5.07 -8.63
CA LYS A 68 -1.22 -5.54 -8.02
C LYS A 68 -2.08 -4.31 -8.14
N SER A 69 -3.10 -4.39 -8.99
CA SER A 69 -4.05 -3.32 -9.20
C SER A 69 -4.77 -3.16 -7.87
N GLU A 70 -4.11 -2.48 -6.93
CA GLU A 70 -4.73 -1.81 -5.83
C GLU A 70 -5.68 -0.87 -6.53
N ILE A 71 -6.96 -1.21 -6.42
CA ILE A 71 -8.06 -0.34 -6.74
C ILE A 71 -7.65 1.02 -6.13
N GLN A 72 -7.29 1.97 -6.99
CA GLN A 72 -7.03 3.34 -6.58
C GLN A 72 -8.39 3.90 -6.21
N ILE A 73 -8.80 3.59 -4.98
CA ILE A 73 -9.86 4.31 -4.31
C ILE A 73 -9.09 5.33 -3.51
N ASP A 74 -8.88 6.46 -4.19
CA ASP A 74 -8.42 7.69 -3.61
C ASP A 74 -9.12 7.85 -2.26
N ALA A 75 -8.37 8.27 -1.25
CA ALA A 75 -8.92 8.68 0.03
C ALA A 75 -9.74 9.96 -0.19
N SER A 76 -10.86 9.82 -0.90
CA SER A 76 -11.84 10.85 -1.10
C SER A 76 -12.44 11.15 0.26
N PRO A 77 -12.60 12.43 0.64
CA PRO A 77 -13.34 12.81 1.84
C PRO A 77 -14.80 12.29 1.82
N CYS A 78 -15.28 11.87 0.64
CA CYS A 78 -16.61 11.32 0.46
C CYS A 78 -16.71 9.91 1.05
N PRO A 79 -17.79 9.61 1.80
CA PRO A 79 -18.10 8.25 2.22
C PRO A 79 -18.12 7.29 1.02
N PRO A 80 -17.55 6.07 1.15
CA PRO A 80 -17.63 5.07 0.10
C PRO A 80 -19.08 4.65 -0.12
N ASP A 81 -19.45 4.38 -1.38
CA ASP A 81 -20.76 3.82 -1.71
C ASP A 81 -20.83 2.35 -1.26
N LEU A 82 -21.49 2.14 -0.13
CA LEU A 82 -21.62 0.82 0.49
C LEU A 82 -22.52 -0.11 -0.33
N GLU A 83 -23.49 0.39 -1.09
CA GLU A 83 -24.34 -0.45 -1.94
C GLU A 83 -23.55 -0.99 -3.13
N ALA A 84 -22.78 -0.12 -3.78
CA ALA A 84 -21.89 -0.53 -4.86
C ALA A 84 -20.85 -1.55 -4.38
N LEU A 85 -20.23 -1.31 -3.22
CA LEU A 85 -19.28 -2.25 -2.63
C LEU A 85 -19.93 -3.57 -2.22
N ARG A 86 -21.13 -3.54 -1.63
CA ARG A 86 -21.88 -4.75 -1.27
C ARG A 86 -22.10 -5.65 -2.49
N GLY A 87 -22.43 -5.06 -3.65
CA GLY A 87 -22.64 -5.78 -4.90
C GLY A 87 -21.40 -6.53 -5.43
N THR A 88 -20.19 -6.16 -5.00
CA THR A 88 -18.95 -6.85 -5.39
C THR A 88 -18.59 -8.02 -4.49
N ILE A 89 -19.20 -8.13 -3.29
CA ILE A 89 -18.87 -9.15 -2.30
C ILE A 89 -19.49 -10.48 -2.71
N LYS A 90 -18.68 -11.35 -3.31
CA LYS A 90 -19.05 -12.74 -3.63
C LYS A 90 -18.23 -13.75 -2.85
N THR A 91 -16.96 -13.41 -2.60
CA THR A 91 -16.01 -14.26 -1.90
C THR A 91 -15.48 -13.58 -0.64
N HIS A 92 -14.80 -14.35 0.21
CA HIS A 92 -14.12 -13.81 1.38
C HIS A 92 -13.02 -12.79 1.01
N GLU A 93 -12.30 -13.00 -0.10
CA GLU A 93 -11.30 -12.03 -0.58
C GLU A 93 -11.96 -10.71 -0.98
N ASP A 94 -13.13 -10.75 -1.63
CA ASP A 94 -13.86 -9.54 -2.01
C ASP A 94 -14.34 -8.78 -0.78
N TRP A 95 -14.75 -9.51 0.26
CA TRP A 95 -15.07 -8.95 1.57
C TRP A 95 -13.86 -8.26 2.22
N GLU A 96 -12.69 -8.89 2.25
CA GLU A 96 -11.46 -8.28 2.79
C GLU A 96 -11.06 -7.02 2.01
N ARG A 97 -11.20 -7.05 0.68
CA ARG A 97 -10.99 -5.87 -0.18
C ARG A 97 -11.97 -4.75 0.16
N ALA A 98 -13.26 -5.05 0.27
CA ALA A 98 -14.29 -4.07 0.59
C ALA A 98 -14.12 -3.49 2.01
N GLN A 99 -13.75 -4.32 2.99
CA GLN A 99 -13.40 -3.86 4.35
C GLN A 99 -12.22 -2.90 4.34
N SER A 100 -11.20 -3.17 3.52
CA SER A 100 -10.00 -2.33 3.42
C SER A 100 -10.34 -0.92 2.94
N VAL A 101 -11.35 -0.77 2.07
CA VAL A 101 -11.87 0.55 1.65
C VAL A 101 -12.47 1.32 2.82
N VAL A 102 -13.33 0.66 3.61
CA VAL A 102 -13.96 1.25 4.80
C VAL A 102 -12.90 1.69 5.81
N ASN A 103 -11.90 0.83 6.07
CA ASN A 103 -10.81 1.11 7.01
C ASN A 103 -9.98 2.31 6.57
N ARG A 104 -9.67 2.41 5.26
CA ARG A 104 -8.92 3.52 4.69
C ARG A 104 -9.72 4.83 4.81
N TYR A 105 -11.01 4.81 4.53
CA TYR A 105 -11.90 5.96 4.69
C TYR A 105 -11.95 6.45 6.15
N ILE A 106 -12.23 5.56 7.10
CA ILE A 106 -12.29 5.92 8.52
C ILE A 106 -10.91 6.39 9.02
N GLY A 107 -9.83 5.69 8.66
CA GLY A 107 -8.47 6.09 9.01
C GLY A 107 -8.10 7.48 8.48
N ALA A 108 -8.56 7.84 7.27
CA ALA A 108 -8.40 9.18 6.72
C ALA A 108 -9.25 10.21 7.49
N LYS A 109 -10.52 9.91 7.79
CA LYS A 109 -11.44 10.78 8.53
C LYS A 109 -10.90 11.19 9.91
N TYR A 110 -10.30 10.25 10.64
CA TYR A 110 -9.76 10.49 11.99
C TYR A 110 -8.27 10.85 12.03
N ARG A 111 -7.60 10.96 10.88
CA ARG A 111 -6.14 11.16 10.81
C ARG A 111 -5.64 12.38 11.60
N THR A 112 -6.39 13.47 11.53
CA THR A 112 -6.05 14.75 12.18
C THR A 112 -6.73 14.92 13.55
N SER A 113 -7.52 13.94 13.98
CA SER A 113 -8.25 14.02 15.25
C SER A 113 -7.32 13.72 16.43
N GLU A 114 -7.64 14.30 17.58
CA GLU A 114 -6.91 14.06 18.83
C GLU A 114 -7.09 12.60 19.30
N LYS A 115 -5.99 11.93 19.62
CA LYS A 115 -5.95 10.53 20.06
C LYS A 115 -6.32 10.37 21.54
N ASN A 116 -7.56 10.69 21.88
CA ASN A 116 -8.12 10.46 23.22
C ASN A 116 -9.11 9.27 23.21
N VAL A 117 -9.47 8.76 24.39
CA VAL A 117 -10.35 7.59 24.54
C VAL A 117 -11.69 7.78 23.81
N THR A 118 -12.27 8.98 23.88
CA THR A 118 -13.55 9.31 23.24
C THR A 118 -13.46 9.26 21.71
N THR A 119 -12.42 9.86 21.13
CA THR A 119 -12.19 9.85 19.68
C THR A 119 -11.91 8.44 19.18
N LEU A 120 -11.06 7.68 19.87
CA LEU A 120 -10.76 6.29 19.52
C LEU A 120 -12.00 5.40 19.58
N SER A 121 -12.82 5.58 20.63
CA SER A 121 -14.10 4.85 20.78
C SER A 121 -15.07 5.20 19.66
N ARG A 122 -15.14 6.47 19.25
CA ARG A 122 -15.97 6.92 18.14
C ARG A 122 -15.48 6.37 16.80
N GLN A 123 -14.18 6.40 16.54
CA GLN A 123 -13.56 5.83 15.35
C GLN A 123 -13.84 4.32 15.24
N ALA A 124 -13.68 3.59 16.33
CA ALA A 124 -14.02 2.17 16.40
C ALA A 124 -15.50 1.98 16.05
N LEU A 125 -16.42 2.63 16.76
CA LEU A 125 -17.85 2.51 16.56
C LEU A 125 -18.30 2.78 15.12
N GLU A 126 -17.76 3.82 14.47
CA GLU A 126 -18.06 4.11 13.08
C GLU A 126 -17.52 3.04 12.12
N THR A 127 -16.32 2.51 12.37
CA THR A 127 -15.75 1.40 11.59
C THR A 127 -16.67 0.18 11.65
N TRP A 128 -17.13 -0.19 12.85
CA TRP A 128 -18.03 -1.33 13.04
C TRP A 128 -19.36 -1.13 12.32
N ARG A 129 -19.96 0.06 12.45
CA ARG A 129 -21.24 0.40 11.78
C ARG A 129 -21.11 0.30 10.26
N MET A 130 -20.07 0.88 9.67
CA MET A 130 -19.86 0.82 8.23
C MET A 130 -19.59 -0.59 7.72
N ARG A 131 -18.81 -1.40 8.46
CA ARG A 131 -18.59 -2.81 8.10
C ARG A 131 -19.88 -3.62 8.19
N ARG A 132 -20.68 -3.43 9.23
CA ARG A 132 -22.01 -4.05 9.37
C ARG A 132 -22.90 -3.70 8.19
N ASP A 133 -22.98 -2.40 7.87
CA ASP A 133 -23.83 -1.90 6.80
C ASP A 133 -23.34 -2.41 5.45
N LEU A 134 -22.03 -2.58 5.24
CA LEU A 134 -21.44 -3.17 4.03
C LEU A 134 -21.88 -4.63 3.78
N VAL A 135 -22.03 -5.46 4.81
CA VAL A 135 -22.49 -6.86 4.66
C VAL A 135 -23.99 -7.06 4.88
N ALA A 136 -24.74 -6.01 5.21
CA ALA A 136 -26.18 -6.14 5.41
C ALA A 136 -26.86 -6.75 4.17
N GLY A 137 -27.71 -7.76 4.37
CA GLY A 137 -28.39 -8.47 3.28
C GLY A 137 -27.50 -9.41 2.44
N THR A 138 -26.22 -9.58 2.79
CA THR A 138 -25.35 -10.60 2.17
C THR A 138 -25.36 -11.89 2.99
N PRO A 139 -25.03 -13.06 2.40
CA PRO A 139 -24.87 -14.31 3.15
C PRO A 139 -23.79 -14.24 4.25
N PHE A 140 -22.88 -13.26 4.18
CA PHE A 140 -21.82 -13.05 5.15
C PHE A 140 -22.27 -12.30 6.41
N TYR A 141 -23.49 -11.75 6.42
CA TYR A 141 -24.01 -10.95 7.53
C TYR A 141 -24.03 -11.72 8.85
N GLU A 142 -24.58 -12.93 8.86
CA GLU A 142 -24.71 -13.75 10.07
C GLU A 142 -23.33 -14.15 10.62
N SER A 143 -22.40 -14.53 9.74
CA SER A 143 -21.02 -14.83 10.13
C SER A 143 -20.33 -13.60 10.72
N PHE A 144 -20.57 -12.42 10.14
CA PHE A 144 -20.04 -11.17 10.67
C PHE A 144 -20.62 -10.87 12.06
N ILE A 145 -21.95 -10.93 12.24
CA ILE A 145 -22.60 -10.67 13.53
C ILE A 145 -22.19 -11.68 14.60
N SER A 146 -21.99 -12.95 14.24
CA SER A 146 -21.47 -13.97 15.15
C SER A 146 -20.04 -13.66 15.60
N HIS A 147 -19.14 -13.33 14.65
CA HIS A 147 -17.77 -12.92 14.96
C HIS A 147 -17.74 -11.67 15.85
N MET A 148 -18.59 -10.68 15.54
CA MET A 148 -18.76 -9.47 16.33
C MET A 148 -19.14 -9.74 17.78
N ARG A 149 -20.12 -10.62 17.97
CA ARG A 149 -20.61 -10.99 19.30
C ARG A 149 -19.50 -11.65 20.10
N SER A 150 -18.81 -12.61 19.50
CA SER A 150 -17.68 -13.30 20.14
C SER A 150 -16.58 -12.32 20.56
N VAL A 151 -16.21 -11.36 19.71
CA VAL A 151 -15.21 -10.33 20.07
C VAL A 151 -15.68 -9.48 21.26
N MET A 152 -16.95 -9.11 21.30
CA MET A 152 -17.50 -8.32 22.41
C MET A 152 -17.58 -9.15 23.72
N GLU A 153 -17.95 -10.42 23.64
CA GLU A 153 -17.96 -11.34 24.78
C GLU A 153 -16.55 -11.53 25.33
N THR A 154 -15.55 -11.77 24.48
CA THR A 154 -14.14 -11.84 24.90
C THR A 154 -13.69 -10.53 25.55
N ASN A 155 -14.04 -9.37 24.98
CA ASN A 155 -13.69 -8.08 25.56
C ASN A 155 -14.36 -7.85 26.92
N GLN A 156 -15.60 -8.31 27.11
CA GLN A 156 -16.31 -8.22 28.38
C GLN A 156 -15.62 -9.10 29.44
N GLU A 157 -15.26 -10.34 29.09
CA GLU A 157 -14.51 -11.24 29.98
C GLU A 157 -13.15 -10.65 30.40
N ILE A 158 -12.46 -9.97 29.49
CA ILE A 158 -11.19 -9.29 29.77
C ILE A 158 -11.35 -8.14 30.76
N LEU A 159 -12.42 -7.33 30.58
CA LEU A 159 -12.74 -6.24 31.50
C LEU A 159 -13.13 -6.77 32.88
N ASP A 160 -13.92 -7.84 32.93
CA ASP A 160 -14.38 -8.47 34.17
C ASP A 160 -13.24 -9.19 34.92
N ALA A 161 -12.29 -9.78 34.19
CA ALA A 161 -11.08 -10.39 34.76
C ALA A 161 -10.04 -9.34 35.23
N GLY A 162 -10.22 -8.06 34.90
CA GLY A 162 -9.36 -6.97 35.33
C GLY A 162 -7.92 -7.05 34.83
N ASN A 163 -7.65 -7.78 33.74
CA ASN A 163 -6.31 -7.98 33.19
C ASN A 163 -6.13 -7.21 31.86
N PRO A 164 -5.47 -6.04 31.86
CA PRO A 164 -5.30 -5.19 30.69
C PRO A 164 -4.44 -5.81 29.57
N ASP A 165 -3.61 -6.81 29.88
CA ASP A 165 -2.68 -7.41 28.91
C ASP A 165 -3.39 -8.24 27.81
N LEU A 166 -4.66 -8.60 28.03
CA LEU A 166 -5.48 -9.27 27.02
C LEU A 166 -6.00 -8.31 25.93
N TYR A 167 -6.01 -6.99 26.18
CA TYR A 167 -6.50 -5.99 25.21
C TYR A 167 -5.55 -5.83 24.00
N TRP A 168 -4.27 -6.16 24.17
CA TRP A 168 -3.25 -6.03 23.13
C TRP A 168 -3.24 -7.20 22.14
N GLY A 169 -3.66 -8.39 22.56
CA GLY A 169 -3.69 -9.57 21.67
C GLY A 169 -4.76 -9.50 20.58
N VAL A 170 -5.92 -8.88 20.85
CA VAL A 170 -7.05 -8.82 19.91
C VAL A 170 -6.94 -7.63 18.95
N SER A 171 -6.42 -6.48 19.42
CA SER A 171 -6.18 -5.33 18.55
C SER A 171 -4.99 -5.54 17.61
N GLU A 172 -3.94 -6.25 18.04
CA GLU A 172 -2.88 -6.69 17.14
C GLU A 172 -3.38 -7.69 16.10
N PHE A 173 -4.36 -8.55 16.41
CA PHE A 173 -4.95 -9.45 15.42
C PHE A 173 -5.70 -8.73 14.29
N LEU A 174 -6.28 -7.56 14.60
CA LEU A 174 -6.95 -6.68 13.64
C LEU A 174 -5.98 -5.77 12.85
N CYS A 175 -4.73 -5.64 13.31
CA CYS A 175 -3.71 -4.74 12.73
C CYS A 175 -2.52 -5.49 12.07
N LYS A 176 -2.21 -6.74 12.49
CA LYS A 176 -1.06 -7.53 12.01
C LYS A 176 -1.35 -8.46 10.83
N ARG A 177 -2.51 -8.37 10.19
CA ARG A 177 -2.74 -9.00 8.87
C ARG A 177 -2.40 -8.03 7.73
N ASP A 178 -1.25 -7.40 7.84
CA ASP A 178 -0.53 -6.76 6.73
C ASP A 178 0.73 -7.59 6.47
N PHE A 179 0.86 -8.07 5.23
CA PHE A 179 2.01 -8.74 4.61
C PHE A 179 2.46 -10.11 5.13
N VAL A 180 1.90 -11.18 4.53
CA VAL A 180 2.65 -12.21 3.77
C VAL A 180 1.81 -12.61 2.56
#